data_AF-A0A349MBM5-F1
#
_entry.id   AF-A0A349MBM5-F1
#
_cell.length_a   1.000
_cell.length_b   1.000
_cell.length_c   1.000
_cell.angle_alpha   90.00
_cell.angle_beta   90.00
_cell.angle_gamma   90.00
#
_symmetry.space_group_name_H-M   'P 1'
#
loop_
_entity.id
_entity.type
_entity.pdbx_description
1 polymer ?
#
loop_
_entity_poly.entity_id
_entity_poly.type
_entity_poly.pdbx_seq_one_letter_code
_entity_poly.pdbx_strand_id
1 'polypeptide(L)'
;MGRKGGRGSRGNKFVGGSSRRGGKGQRGMHGSEDYGSPQDLRKSVLKVFRQRTGKALNHKQVSGALGILNHEVRRAVLALLEDLAEKGKLRDLGRGRYTLAAAEIQEASGAEGTIQISRMGTGFVRMADGNEIRVPKAQTGDAFWGDTVEIEWWQRGRRTTPRVKRVTKRLREHYVVTVTLVRDYAFGKPSDQKIHTDFFIPARHLGEATDGDKVLVALEQWDDPRDQPVG
;
A
#
# COMPACT_ATOMS: atom_id res chain seq x y z
N MET A 1 68.37 -12.08 6.62
CA MET A 1 68.48 -13.49 7.09
C MET A 1 68.25 -13.54 8.60
N GLY A 2 67.89 -14.69 9.19
CA GLY A 2 67.99 -14.92 10.65
C GLY A 2 66.68 -15.12 11.45
N ARG A 3 66.67 -16.15 12.32
CA ARG A 3 65.61 -16.54 13.29
C ARG A 3 66.28 -16.58 14.68
N LYS A 4 65.65 -16.40 15.86
CA LYS A 4 64.24 -16.43 16.37
C LYS A 4 64.00 -15.15 17.21
N GLY A 5 62.87 -14.82 17.84
CA GLY A 5 61.58 -15.51 18.08
C GLY A 5 61.39 -15.96 19.54
N GLY A 6 60.50 -15.31 20.32
CA GLY A 6 60.30 -15.54 21.77
C GLY A 6 58.88 -15.22 22.29
N ARG A 7 58.38 -16.07 23.20
CA ARG A 7 57.00 -16.20 23.72
C ARG A 7 56.40 -14.94 24.41
N GLY A 8 55.09 -14.71 24.22
CA GLY A 8 54.26 -13.80 25.01
C GLY A 8 52.76 -14.17 24.96
N SER A 9 52.10 -14.21 26.12
CA SER A 9 50.74 -14.76 26.41
C SER A 9 49.64 -14.67 25.32
N ARG A 10 48.94 -15.80 25.10
CA ARG A 10 47.56 -15.85 24.54
C ARG A 10 46.68 -16.82 25.34
N GLY A 11 46.22 -16.39 26.52
CA GLY A 11 45.29 -17.14 27.36
C GLY A 11 43.85 -17.12 26.85
N ASN A 12 43.55 -17.85 25.77
CA ASN A 12 42.17 -17.96 25.27
C ASN A 12 41.35 -18.95 26.12
N LYS A 13 40.80 -18.49 27.24
CA LYS A 13 39.91 -19.30 28.09
C LYS A 13 38.61 -19.62 27.35
N PHE A 14 38.44 -20.88 26.95
CA PHE A 14 37.11 -21.41 26.67
C PHE A 14 36.25 -21.32 27.94
N VAL A 15 35.16 -20.56 27.89
CA VAL A 15 34.09 -20.55 28.89
C VAL A 15 32.78 -20.80 28.16
N GLY A 16 32.06 -21.86 28.55
CA GLY A 16 30.86 -22.30 27.86
C GLY A 16 29.68 -21.34 28.06
N GLY A 17 29.47 -20.44 27.10
CA GLY A 17 28.27 -19.61 27.03
C GLY A 17 27.05 -20.45 26.62
N SER A 18 26.17 -20.77 27.58
CA SER A 18 24.96 -21.56 27.33
C SER A 18 24.10 -20.97 26.21
N SER A 19 23.90 -21.74 25.14
CA SER A 19 22.97 -21.37 24.07
C SER A 19 21.54 -21.42 24.62
N ARG A 20 21.00 -20.26 25.00
CA ARG A 20 19.60 -20.09 25.42
C ARG A 20 18.66 -20.46 24.27
N ARG A 21 18.32 -21.75 24.16
CA ARG A 21 17.18 -22.23 23.37
C ARG A 21 15.97 -21.40 23.79
N GLY A 22 15.38 -20.66 22.85
CA GLY A 22 14.18 -19.87 23.10
C GLY A 22 13.11 -20.74 23.74
N GLY A 23 12.50 -20.26 24.83
CA GLY A 23 11.53 -21.03 25.60
C GLY A 23 10.34 -21.48 24.76
N LYS A 24 9.66 -22.55 25.19
CA LYS A 24 8.40 -23.03 24.59
C LYS A 24 7.23 -22.07 24.91
N GLY A 25 7.31 -20.84 24.39
CA GLY A 25 6.21 -19.87 24.45
C GLY A 25 5.14 -20.16 23.40
N GLN A 26 3.94 -20.50 23.86
CA GLN A 26 2.65 -20.29 23.19
C GLN A 26 2.63 -20.51 21.66
N ARG A 27 2.91 -21.75 21.21
CA ARG A 27 2.56 -22.18 19.84
C ARG A 27 1.23 -22.95 19.87
N GLY A 28 0.15 -22.30 19.45
CA GLY A 28 -1.15 -22.96 19.22
C GLY A 28 -2.28 -22.51 20.14
N MET A 29 -2.47 -21.19 20.32
CA MET A 29 -3.68 -20.62 20.95
C MET A 29 -4.46 -19.77 19.95
N HIS A 30 -4.70 -20.34 18.77
CA HIS A 30 -5.74 -19.88 17.84
C HIS A 30 -6.54 -21.08 17.37
N GLY A 31 -7.84 -21.07 17.65
CA GLY A 31 -8.77 -22.15 17.36
C GLY A 31 -9.12 -22.25 15.88
N SER A 32 -9.91 -23.25 15.52
CA SER A 32 -10.69 -23.22 14.28
C SER A 32 -11.79 -22.15 14.33
N GLU A 33 -12.30 -21.86 15.53
CA GLU A 33 -13.38 -20.90 15.82
C GLU A 33 -13.00 -19.44 15.50
N ASP A 34 -11.73 -19.06 15.65
CA ASP A 34 -11.22 -17.69 15.44
C ASP A 34 -11.38 -17.16 14.00
N TYR A 35 -11.65 -18.04 13.02
CA TYR A 35 -11.68 -17.70 11.60
C TYR A 35 -13.08 -17.72 10.96
N GLY A 36 -14.13 -17.90 11.77
CA GLY A 36 -15.53 -17.76 11.35
C GLY A 36 -16.04 -18.85 10.40
N SER A 37 -17.10 -18.55 9.66
CA SER A 37 -17.70 -19.49 8.71
C SER A 37 -16.75 -19.78 7.54
N PRO A 38 -16.84 -20.95 6.86
CA PRO A 38 -16.16 -21.18 5.58
C PRO A 38 -16.40 -20.07 4.54
N GLN A 39 -17.54 -19.36 4.62
CA GLN A 39 -17.80 -18.19 3.79
C GLN A 39 -16.90 -16.99 4.13
N ASP A 40 -16.60 -16.77 5.41
CA ASP A 40 -15.77 -15.64 5.88
C ASP A 40 -14.28 -15.91 5.63
N LEU A 41 -13.85 -17.17 5.74
CA LEU A 41 -12.55 -17.61 5.25
C LEU A 41 -12.42 -17.37 3.73
N ARG A 42 -13.45 -17.67 2.94
CA ARG A 42 -13.46 -17.41 1.48
C ARG A 42 -13.36 -15.92 1.14
N LYS A 43 -14.12 -15.06 1.83
CA LYS A 43 -14.02 -13.59 1.73
C LYS A 43 -12.60 -13.11 2.08
N SER A 44 -12.02 -13.65 3.15
CA SER A 44 -10.67 -13.29 3.64
C SER A 44 -9.56 -13.71 2.68
N VAL A 45 -9.67 -14.90 2.07
CA VAL A 45 -8.76 -15.36 1.01
C VAL A 45 -8.81 -14.41 -0.20
N LEU A 46 -10.00 -14.07 -0.70
CA LEU A 46 -10.15 -13.11 -1.81
C LEU A 46 -9.61 -11.71 -1.45
N LYS A 47 -9.84 -11.23 -0.23
CA LYS A 47 -9.28 -9.96 0.28
C LYS A 47 -7.75 -9.93 0.18
N VAL A 48 -7.06 -11.03 0.50
CA VAL A 48 -5.60 -11.13 0.37
C VAL A 48 -5.12 -11.06 -1.09
N PHE A 49 -5.86 -11.62 -2.05
CA PHE A 49 -5.53 -11.47 -3.48
C PHE A 49 -5.84 -10.07 -4.00
N ARG A 50 -6.97 -9.46 -3.62
CA ARG A 50 -7.33 -8.07 -3.96
C ARG A 50 -6.31 -7.06 -3.39
N GLN A 51 -5.77 -7.30 -2.19
CA GLN A 51 -4.67 -6.51 -1.62
C GLN A 51 -3.29 -6.77 -2.26
N ARG A 52 -3.14 -7.81 -3.08
CA ARG A 52 -1.85 -8.28 -3.62
C ARG A 52 -1.93 -8.67 -5.12
N THR A 53 -2.78 -8.00 -5.89
CA THR A 53 -3.01 -8.31 -7.32
C THR A 53 -1.72 -8.44 -8.13
N GLY A 54 -1.72 -9.28 -9.16
CA GLY A 54 -0.55 -9.51 -10.00
C GLY A 54 0.59 -10.28 -9.32
N LYS A 55 0.52 -10.55 -8.02
CA LYS A 55 1.41 -11.52 -7.37
C LYS A 55 0.79 -12.92 -7.42
N ALA A 56 1.63 -13.90 -7.74
CA ALA A 56 1.31 -15.31 -7.58
C ALA A 56 1.53 -15.69 -6.11
N LEU A 57 0.48 -16.15 -5.42
CA LEU A 57 0.52 -16.56 -4.02
C LEU A 57 0.20 -18.05 -3.87
N ASN A 58 0.89 -18.73 -2.95
CA ASN A 58 0.56 -20.10 -2.54
C ASN A 58 -0.23 -20.14 -1.22
N HIS A 59 -0.81 -21.30 -0.88
CA HIS A 59 -1.60 -21.48 0.34
C HIS A 59 -0.87 -21.06 1.63
N LYS A 60 0.47 -21.23 1.69
CA LYS A 60 1.30 -20.85 2.85
C LYS A 60 1.41 -19.32 2.98
N GLN A 61 1.55 -18.61 1.87
CA GLN A 61 1.60 -17.15 1.80
C GLN A 61 0.25 -16.49 2.05
N VAL A 62 -0.86 -17.12 1.63
CA VAL A 62 -2.23 -16.68 1.94
C VAL A 62 -2.51 -16.89 3.43
N SER A 63 -2.30 -18.11 3.94
CA SER A 63 -2.48 -18.43 5.36
C SER A 63 -1.63 -17.53 6.27
N GLY A 64 -0.36 -17.29 5.91
CA GLY A 64 0.52 -16.39 6.65
C GLY A 64 0.12 -14.91 6.57
N ALA A 65 -0.57 -14.48 5.51
CA ALA A 65 -1.14 -13.13 5.42
C ALA A 65 -2.41 -12.96 6.26
N LEU A 66 -3.14 -14.05 6.51
CA LEU A 66 -4.31 -14.12 7.38
C LEU A 66 -3.97 -14.47 8.85
N GLY A 67 -2.69 -14.59 9.20
CA GLY A 67 -2.24 -15.01 10.53
C GLY A 67 -2.54 -16.48 10.88
N ILE A 68 -3.10 -17.27 9.96
CA ILE A 68 -3.57 -18.64 10.21
C ILE A 68 -2.38 -19.54 10.56
N LEU A 69 -2.36 -20.05 11.80
CA LEU A 69 -1.36 -21.00 12.30
C LEU A 69 -1.83 -22.46 12.27
N ASN A 70 -3.13 -22.71 12.46
CA ASN A 70 -3.71 -24.06 12.50
C ASN A 70 -3.51 -24.82 11.17
N HIS A 71 -3.08 -26.08 11.25
CA HIS A 71 -2.82 -26.96 10.11
C HIS A 71 -4.10 -27.34 9.34
N GLU A 72 -5.23 -27.50 10.03
CA GLU A 72 -6.52 -27.86 9.43
C GLU A 72 -7.08 -26.71 8.61
N VAL A 73 -7.10 -25.51 9.19
CA VAL A 73 -7.52 -24.28 8.49
C VAL A 73 -6.59 -24.00 7.30
N ARG A 74 -5.28 -24.31 7.39
CA ARG A 74 -4.36 -24.26 6.24
C ARG A 74 -4.69 -25.25 5.12
N ARG A 75 -5.22 -26.44 5.45
CA ARG A 75 -5.73 -27.42 4.47
C ARG A 75 -7.05 -26.93 3.85
N ALA A 76 -7.93 -26.33 4.63
CA ALA A 76 -9.15 -25.69 4.13
C ALA A 76 -8.83 -24.50 3.19
N VAL A 77 -7.81 -23.69 3.49
CA VAL A 77 -7.31 -22.64 2.58
C VAL A 77 -6.80 -23.22 1.27
N LEU A 78 -6.14 -24.39 1.26
CA LEU A 78 -5.73 -25.03 -0.01
C LEU A 78 -6.94 -25.42 -0.86
N ALA A 79 -7.91 -26.14 -0.29
CA ALA A 79 -9.13 -26.53 -1.00
C ALA A 79 -9.96 -25.32 -1.48
N LEU A 80 -9.98 -24.23 -0.71
CA LEU A 80 -10.63 -22.97 -1.12
C LEU A 80 -9.91 -22.27 -2.29
N LEU A 81 -8.60 -22.44 -2.45
CA LEU A 81 -7.88 -21.91 -3.63
C LEU A 81 -8.19 -22.71 -4.89
N GLU A 82 -8.36 -24.02 -4.74
CA GLU A 82 -8.77 -24.94 -5.82
C GLU A 82 -10.22 -24.63 -6.25
N ASP A 83 -11.16 -24.54 -5.31
CA ASP A 83 -12.56 -24.10 -5.51
C ASP A 83 -12.67 -22.73 -6.22
N LEU A 84 -11.87 -21.75 -5.78
CA LEU A 84 -11.87 -20.41 -6.37
C LEU A 84 -11.22 -20.37 -7.75
N ALA A 85 -10.33 -21.31 -8.09
CA ALA A 85 -9.73 -21.44 -9.41
C ALA A 85 -10.68 -22.13 -10.39
N GLU A 86 -11.34 -23.21 -9.97
CA GLU A 86 -12.39 -23.89 -10.75
C GLU A 86 -13.56 -22.94 -11.05
N LYS A 87 -13.96 -22.13 -10.07
CA LYS A 87 -15.01 -21.08 -10.24
C LYS A 87 -14.50 -19.80 -10.90
N GLY A 88 -13.33 -19.82 -11.53
CA GLY A 88 -12.80 -18.74 -12.37
C GLY A 88 -12.50 -17.41 -11.66
N LYS A 89 -12.55 -17.34 -10.33
CA LYS A 89 -12.23 -16.13 -9.55
C LYS A 89 -10.72 -15.98 -9.31
N LEU A 90 -10.01 -17.11 -9.26
CA LEU A 90 -8.56 -17.19 -9.32
C LEU A 90 -8.12 -17.88 -10.62
N ARG A 91 -6.88 -17.67 -11.01
CA ARG A 91 -6.17 -18.44 -12.05
C ARG A 91 -4.98 -19.14 -11.41
N ASP A 92 -4.90 -20.48 -11.54
CA ASP A 92 -3.68 -21.20 -11.20
C ASP A 92 -2.56 -20.90 -12.21
N LEU A 93 -1.34 -20.79 -11.70
CA LEU A 93 -0.09 -20.55 -12.43
C LEU A 93 0.90 -21.72 -12.24
N GLY A 94 0.38 -22.87 -11.83
CA GLY A 94 1.11 -24.10 -11.59
C GLY A 94 1.96 -24.07 -10.32
N ARG A 95 2.23 -25.28 -9.80
CA ARG A 95 2.97 -25.51 -8.56
C ARG A 95 2.26 -24.92 -7.32
N GLY A 96 0.92 -24.95 -7.32
CA GLY A 96 0.07 -24.47 -6.22
C GLY A 96 0.19 -22.97 -5.98
N ARG A 97 0.15 -22.17 -7.06
CA ARG A 97 0.31 -20.70 -7.01
C ARG A 97 -0.79 -20.03 -7.81
N TYR A 98 -1.62 -19.27 -7.13
CA TYR A 98 -2.80 -18.65 -7.72
C TYR A 98 -2.60 -17.14 -7.87
N THR A 99 -3.39 -16.52 -8.74
CA THR A 99 -3.52 -15.06 -8.85
C THR A 99 -4.98 -14.69 -9.11
N LEU A 100 -5.38 -13.44 -8.90
CA LEU A 100 -6.75 -13.00 -9.20
C LEU A 100 -7.02 -13.14 -10.71
N ALA A 101 -8.21 -13.62 -11.08
CA ALA A 101 -8.60 -13.77 -12.48
C ALA A 101 -8.95 -12.41 -13.12
N ALA A 102 -8.81 -12.32 -14.45
CA ALA A 102 -9.04 -11.06 -15.18
C ALA A 102 -10.48 -10.51 -15.03
N ALA A 103 -11.48 -11.39 -14.91
CA ALA A 103 -12.86 -10.98 -14.66
C ALA A 103 -13.05 -10.32 -13.29
N GLU A 104 -12.53 -10.89 -12.20
CA GLU A 104 -12.53 -10.25 -10.86
C GLU A 104 -11.70 -8.95 -10.83
N ILE A 105 -10.66 -8.84 -11.66
CA ILE A 105 -9.90 -7.59 -11.83
C ILE A 105 -10.74 -6.51 -12.53
N GLN A 106 -11.56 -6.88 -13.52
CA GLN A 106 -12.47 -5.97 -14.23
C GLN A 106 -13.70 -5.60 -13.38
N GLU A 107 -14.29 -6.55 -12.67
CA GLU A 107 -15.41 -6.33 -11.72
C GLU A 107 -14.99 -5.42 -10.56
N ALA A 108 -13.71 -5.47 -10.15
CA ALA A 108 -13.12 -4.56 -9.17
C ALA A 108 -12.52 -3.26 -9.78
N SER A 109 -12.79 -2.98 -11.06
CA SER A 109 -12.34 -1.78 -11.78
C SER A 109 -13.53 -0.86 -12.05
N GLY A 110 -13.37 0.44 -11.82
CA GLY A 110 -14.48 1.41 -11.84
C GLY A 110 -15.22 1.53 -10.49
N ALA A 111 -14.81 0.76 -9.48
CA ALA A 111 -15.33 0.91 -8.12
C ALA A 111 -14.78 2.18 -7.46
N GLU A 112 -15.64 2.92 -6.77
CA GLU A 112 -15.26 4.14 -6.03
C GLU A 112 -14.92 3.85 -4.56
N GLY A 113 -14.03 4.66 -3.99
CA GLY A 113 -13.67 4.64 -2.58
C GLY A 113 -12.94 5.91 -2.14
N THR A 114 -12.84 6.14 -0.82
CA THR A 114 -12.16 7.32 -0.27
C THR A 114 -10.67 7.04 -0.09
N ILE A 115 -9.80 7.89 -0.66
CA ILE A 115 -8.34 7.71 -0.55
C ILE A 115 -7.76 8.43 0.67
N GLN A 116 -6.91 7.73 1.40
CA GLN A 116 -6.02 8.32 2.41
C GLN A 116 -4.59 8.24 1.90
N ILE A 117 -3.96 9.39 1.66
CA ILE A 117 -2.58 9.48 1.18
C ILE A 117 -1.65 9.77 2.37
N SER A 118 -0.59 8.99 2.53
CA SER A 118 0.44 9.23 3.55
C SER A 118 1.41 10.33 3.13
N ARG A 119 2.19 10.88 4.08
CA ARG A 119 3.26 11.87 3.79
C ARG A 119 4.34 11.36 2.81
N MET A 120 4.44 10.05 2.58
CA MET A 120 5.29 9.44 1.54
C MET A 120 4.56 9.27 0.18
N GLY A 121 3.39 9.87 0.02
CA GLY A 121 2.54 9.77 -1.17
C GLY A 121 1.92 8.38 -1.41
N THR A 122 1.97 7.44 -0.45
CA THR A 122 1.32 6.13 -0.64
C THR A 122 -0.17 6.26 -0.32
N GLY A 123 -1.03 5.90 -1.27
CA GLY A 123 -2.49 5.90 -1.11
C GLY A 123 -3.02 4.61 -0.50
N PHE A 124 -4.09 4.73 0.29
CA PHE A 124 -4.88 3.64 0.86
C PHE A 124 -6.34 3.98 0.60
N VAL A 125 -6.99 3.26 -0.32
CA VAL A 125 -8.36 3.55 -0.76
C VAL A 125 -9.30 2.64 -0.01
N ARG A 126 -10.18 3.21 0.80
CA ARG A 126 -11.24 2.49 1.51
C ARG A 126 -12.46 2.36 0.62
N MET A 127 -12.79 1.12 0.27
CA MET A 127 -13.95 0.76 -0.54
C MET A 127 -15.21 0.63 0.34
N ALA A 128 -16.39 0.76 -0.27
CA ALA A 128 -17.67 0.65 0.43
C ALA A 128 -17.91 -0.73 1.09
N ASP A 129 -17.27 -1.79 0.57
CA ASP A 129 -17.34 -3.16 1.13
C ASP A 129 -16.39 -3.40 2.34
N GLY A 130 -15.73 -2.35 2.84
CA GLY A 130 -14.76 -2.45 3.94
C GLY A 130 -13.42 -3.07 3.54
N ASN A 131 -13.14 -3.24 2.24
CA ASN A 131 -11.79 -3.53 1.77
C ASN A 131 -10.96 -2.25 1.62
N GLU A 132 -9.64 -2.43 1.67
CA GLU A 132 -8.67 -1.36 1.55
C GLU A 132 -7.65 -1.74 0.48
N ILE A 133 -7.51 -0.88 -0.54
CA ILE A 133 -6.61 -1.07 -1.68
C ILE A 133 -5.42 -0.13 -1.52
N ARG A 134 -4.21 -0.68 -1.42
CA ARG A 134 -2.98 0.12 -1.33
C ARG A 134 -2.50 0.53 -2.72
N VAL A 135 -2.53 1.83 -3.00
CA VAL A 135 -2.08 2.46 -4.25
C VAL A 135 -0.63 2.99 -4.10
N PRO A 136 0.33 2.60 -4.97
CA PRO A 136 1.68 3.17 -4.94
C PRO A 136 1.69 4.67 -5.31
N LYS A 137 2.64 5.46 -4.77
CA LYS A 137 2.75 6.92 -5.07
C LYS A 137 2.67 7.25 -6.56
N ALA A 138 3.40 6.52 -7.40
CA ALA A 138 3.40 6.77 -8.84
C ALA A 138 2.07 6.44 -9.55
N GLN A 139 1.00 6.09 -8.81
CA GLN A 139 -0.30 5.65 -9.31
C GLN A 139 -1.48 6.26 -8.51
N THR A 140 -1.24 7.19 -7.58
CA THR A 140 -2.32 7.90 -6.84
C THR A 140 -3.04 8.97 -7.68
N GLY A 141 -2.51 9.30 -8.85
CA GLY A 141 -3.05 10.40 -9.65
C GLY A 141 -2.93 11.74 -8.92
N ASP A 142 -3.77 12.67 -9.36
CA ASP A 142 -4.02 14.02 -8.86
C ASP A 142 -4.81 14.06 -7.53
N ALA A 143 -5.06 12.92 -6.90
CA ALA A 143 -5.93 12.85 -5.73
C ALA A 143 -5.27 13.47 -4.48
N PHE A 144 -6.07 14.17 -3.67
CA PHE A 144 -5.68 14.62 -2.34
C PHE A 144 -6.17 13.66 -1.25
N TRP A 145 -5.71 13.87 0.00
CA TRP A 145 -6.20 13.10 1.14
C TRP A 145 -7.71 13.38 1.35
N GLY A 146 -8.49 12.31 1.42
CA GLY A 146 -9.93 12.31 1.65
C GLY A 146 -10.80 12.47 0.41
N ASP A 147 -10.21 12.59 -0.79
CA ASP A 147 -10.97 12.58 -2.05
C ASP A 147 -11.65 11.22 -2.29
N THR A 148 -12.80 11.22 -2.96
CA THR A 148 -13.38 10.00 -3.55
C THR A 148 -12.76 9.78 -4.93
N VAL A 149 -12.30 8.57 -5.18
CA VAL A 149 -11.55 8.18 -6.38
C VAL A 149 -12.12 6.93 -7.03
N GLU A 150 -12.09 6.89 -8.37
CA GLU A 150 -12.39 5.69 -9.15
C GLU A 150 -11.09 4.89 -9.35
N ILE A 151 -11.09 3.60 -9.01
CA ILE A 151 -9.90 2.75 -9.09
C ILE A 151 -9.92 1.86 -10.33
N GLU A 152 -8.79 1.82 -11.03
CA GLU A 152 -8.51 0.87 -12.11
C GLU A 152 -7.32 -0.04 -11.76
N TRP A 153 -7.23 -1.18 -12.44
CA TRP A 153 -6.14 -2.14 -12.27
C TRP A 153 -5.22 -2.17 -13.50
N TRP A 154 -4.26 -1.25 -13.53
CA TRP A 154 -3.30 -1.15 -14.63
C TRP A 154 -2.39 -2.40 -14.71
N GLN A 155 -2.36 -3.07 -15.86
CA GLN A 155 -1.48 -4.21 -16.10
C GLN A 155 -0.33 -3.86 -17.05
N ARG A 156 0.92 -3.91 -16.53
CA ARG A 156 2.13 -3.78 -17.33
C ARG A 156 2.84 -5.14 -17.41
N GLY A 157 2.71 -5.81 -18.56
CA GLY A 157 3.25 -7.16 -18.77
C GLY A 157 2.62 -8.18 -17.82
N ARG A 158 3.42 -8.80 -16.94
CA ARG A 158 2.95 -9.76 -15.92
C ARG A 158 2.51 -9.12 -14.60
N ARG A 159 2.62 -7.79 -14.44
CA ARG A 159 2.32 -7.08 -13.19
C ARG A 159 1.06 -6.23 -13.32
N THR A 160 0.00 -6.64 -12.65
CA THR A 160 -1.15 -5.78 -12.29
C THR A 160 -0.77 -4.89 -11.11
N THR A 161 -1.27 -3.66 -11.05
CA THR A 161 -1.07 -2.71 -9.94
C THR A 161 -2.28 -1.74 -9.90
N PRO A 162 -2.83 -1.40 -8.72
CA PRO A 162 -3.95 -0.48 -8.64
C PRO A 162 -3.51 0.95 -8.93
N ARG A 163 -4.39 1.72 -9.56
CA ARG A 163 -4.21 3.11 -9.95
C ARG A 163 -5.50 3.88 -9.73
N VAL A 164 -5.39 5.14 -9.32
CA VAL A 164 -6.49 6.11 -9.41
C VAL A 164 -6.67 6.46 -10.89
N LYS A 165 -7.85 6.15 -11.42
CA LYS A 165 -8.25 6.47 -12.80
C LYS A 165 -8.64 7.94 -12.92
N ARG A 166 -9.38 8.45 -11.94
CA ARG A 166 -9.75 9.86 -11.74
C ARG A 166 -10.21 10.10 -10.30
N VAL A 167 -10.16 11.35 -9.85
CA VAL A 167 -10.98 11.82 -8.73
C VAL A 167 -12.44 11.93 -9.20
N THR A 168 -13.38 11.47 -8.38
CA THR A 168 -14.82 11.55 -8.64
C THR A 168 -15.49 12.62 -7.81
N LYS A 169 -14.93 12.91 -6.62
CA LYS A 169 -15.32 14.03 -5.76
C LYS A 169 -14.13 14.48 -4.91
N ARG A 170 -13.78 15.78 -4.99
CA ARG A 170 -12.82 16.41 -4.08
C ARG A 170 -13.39 16.47 -2.65
N LEU A 171 -12.55 16.33 -1.63
CA LEU A 171 -12.94 16.59 -0.24
C LEU A 171 -13.24 18.07 0.01
N ARG A 172 -12.47 18.95 -0.63
CA ARG A 172 -12.56 20.42 -0.55
C ARG A 172 -11.98 21.02 -1.83
N GLU A 173 -12.43 22.21 -2.19
CA GLU A 173 -11.95 22.95 -3.38
C GLU A 173 -10.90 24.02 -3.00
N HIS A 174 -10.93 24.47 -1.75
CA HIS A 174 -10.12 25.58 -1.24
C HIS A 174 -9.07 25.09 -0.22
N TYR A 175 -7.88 25.69 -0.27
CA TYR A 175 -6.68 25.26 0.43
C TYR A 175 -5.97 26.46 1.06
N VAL A 176 -5.70 26.38 2.36
CA VAL A 176 -4.96 27.44 3.07
C VAL A 176 -3.46 27.16 2.95
N VAL A 177 -2.75 28.08 2.30
CA VAL A 177 -1.31 27.97 2.01
C VAL A 177 -0.53 29.14 2.57
N THR A 178 0.76 28.94 2.83
CA THR A 178 1.73 30.03 3.03
C THR A 178 2.49 30.24 1.72
N VAL A 179 2.51 31.48 1.24
CA VAL A 179 3.17 31.89 0.00
C VAL A 179 4.69 31.91 0.21
N THR A 180 5.43 31.47 -0.79
CA THR A 180 6.88 31.72 -0.93
C THR A 180 7.14 32.20 -2.35
N LEU A 181 7.55 33.46 -2.52
CA LEU A 181 7.77 34.05 -3.85
C LEU A 181 9.11 33.62 -4.45
N VAL A 182 9.10 33.38 -5.76
CA VAL A 182 10.27 33.07 -6.56
C VAL A 182 10.19 33.90 -7.84
N ARG A 183 10.76 35.11 -7.79
CA ARG A 183 10.74 36.12 -8.86
C ARG A 183 9.33 36.60 -9.22
N ASP A 184 8.72 36.01 -10.24
CA ASP A 184 7.47 36.39 -10.89
C ASP A 184 6.32 35.39 -10.60
N TYR A 185 6.62 34.27 -9.94
CA TYR A 185 5.65 33.27 -9.50
C TYR A 185 5.88 32.93 -8.02
N ALA A 186 5.03 32.08 -7.44
CA ALA A 186 5.17 31.62 -6.06
C ALA A 186 4.84 30.14 -5.89
N PHE A 187 5.22 29.60 -4.73
CA PHE A 187 4.73 28.31 -4.26
C PHE A 187 3.83 28.49 -3.03
N GLY A 188 2.66 27.87 -3.07
CA GLY A 188 1.72 27.80 -1.96
C GLY A 188 1.94 26.55 -1.12
N LYS A 189 2.65 26.68 -0.01
CA LYS A 189 2.92 25.58 0.92
C LYS A 189 1.71 25.30 1.82
N PRO A 190 1.08 24.11 1.79
CA PRO A 190 -0.15 23.86 2.54
C PRO A 190 0.01 23.91 4.07
N SER A 191 -0.96 24.51 4.75
CA SER A 191 -1.10 24.43 6.21
C SER A 191 -1.54 23.04 6.70
N ASP A 192 -2.26 22.27 5.88
CA ASP A 192 -2.70 20.91 6.20
C ASP A 192 -1.65 19.88 5.77
N GLN A 193 -0.95 19.28 6.75
CA GLN A 193 0.14 18.31 6.52
C GLN A 193 -0.31 16.99 5.84
N LYS A 194 -1.61 16.79 5.61
CA LYS A 194 -2.15 15.67 4.81
C LYS A 194 -2.04 15.92 3.30
N ILE A 195 -1.87 17.18 2.90
CA ILE A 195 -1.59 17.56 1.52
C ILE A 195 -0.09 17.32 1.29
N HIS A 196 0.23 16.56 0.24
CA HIS A 196 1.53 15.89 0.08
C HIS A 196 2.41 16.50 -1.02
N THR A 197 2.02 17.67 -1.51
CA THR A 197 2.66 18.47 -2.56
C THR A 197 2.36 19.95 -2.30
N ASP A 198 3.19 20.85 -2.80
CA ASP A 198 3.00 22.29 -2.70
C ASP A 198 2.35 22.83 -3.99
N PHE A 199 1.47 23.83 -3.88
CA PHE A 199 0.80 24.45 -5.03
C PHE A 199 1.76 25.35 -5.80
N PHE A 200 1.62 25.41 -7.12
CA PHE A 200 2.28 26.40 -7.98
C PHE A 200 1.31 27.55 -8.26
N ILE A 201 1.70 28.76 -7.87
CA ILE A 201 0.89 29.98 -8.01
C ILE A 201 1.55 30.85 -9.10
N PRO A 202 0.98 30.92 -10.32
CA PRO A 202 1.53 31.72 -11.41
C PRO A 202 1.31 33.23 -11.17
N ALA A 203 2.09 34.07 -11.85
CA ALA A 203 1.98 35.54 -11.81
C ALA A 203 0.55 36.09 -11.87
N ARG A 204 -0.32 35.47 -12.69
CA ARG A 204 -1.73 35.85 -12.88
C ARG A 204 -2.63 35.67 -11.64
N HIS A 205 -2.23 34.83 -10.68
CA HIS A 205 -3.01 34.49 -9.49
C HIS A 205 -2.36 34.97 -8.17
N LEU A 206 -1.16 35.58 -8.25
CA LEU A 206 -0.44 36.14 -7.11
C LEU A 206 -1.13 37.36 -6.47
N GLY A 207 -1.83 38.17 -7.28
CA GLY A 207 -2.52 39.38 -6.81
C GLY A 207 -1.56 40.36 -6.12
N GLU A 208 -1.87 40.69 -4.87
CA GLU A 208 -1.05 41.57 -4.00
C GLU A 208 -0.26 40.78 -2.92
N ALA A 209 -0.23 39.44 -3.00
CA ALA A 209 0.36 38.61 -1.95
C ALA A 209 1.89 38.71 -1.87
N THR A 210 2.41 38.76 -0.64
CA THR A 210 3.84 38.94 -0.33
C THR A 210 4.46 37.68 0.29
N ASP A 211 5.78 37.70 0.53
CA ASP A 211 6.50 36.51 0.98
C ASP A 211 6.16 36.15 2.43
N GLY A 212 5.73 34.91 2.65
CA GLY A 212 5.22 34.44 3.95
C GLY A 212 3.73 34.71 4.20
N ASP A 213 3.00 35.38 3.30
CA ASP A 213 1.56 35.60 3.47
C ASP A 213 0.76 34.30 3.50
N LYS A 214 -0.36 34.32 4.23
CA LYS A 214 -1.23 33.16 4.41
C LYS A 214 -2.54 33.34 3.66
N VAL A 215 -2.61 32.76 2.46
CA VAL A 215 -3.70 32.96 1.49
C VAL A 215 -4.59 31.73 1.33
N LEU A 216 -5.71 31.91 0.65
CA LEU A 216 -6.62 30.83 0.25
C LEU A 216 -6.48 30.60 -1.26
N VAL A 217 -6.02 29.41 -1.64
CA VAL A 217 -5.86 28.95 -3.02
C VAL A 217 -7.02 28.02 -3.39
N ALA A 218 -7.52 28.10 -4.63
CA ALA A 218 -8.44 27.13 -5.20
C ALA A 218 -7.72 26.33 -6.30
N LEU A 219 -8.01 25.03 -6.43
CA LEU A 219 -7.36 24.22 -7.45
C LEU A 219 -7.87 24.58 -8.85
N GLU A 220 -7.02 25.12 -9.72
CA GLU A 220 -7.31 25.38 -11.14
C GLU A 220 -7.07 24.12 -11.99
N GLN A 221 -5.89 23.50 -11.88
CA GLN A 221 -5.48 22.40 -12.76
C GLN A 221 -4.46 21.46 -12.10
N TRP A 222 -4.57 20.14 -12.30
CA TRP A 222 -3.52 19.17 -11.95
C TRP A 222 -3.67 17.85 -12.73
N ASP A 223 -3.14 17.80 -13.96
CA ASP A 223 -3.39 16.67 -14.88
C ASP A 223 -2.31 15.57 -14.88
N ASP A 224 -1.03 15.91 -14.67
CA ASP A 224 0.05 14.93 -14.41
C ASP A 224 0.50 15.00 -12.94
N PRO A 225 0.42 13.91 -12.15
CA PRO A 225 0.91 13.86 -10.77
C PRO A 225 2.45 13.95 -10.60
N ARG A 226 3.19 14.20 -11.69
CA ARG A 226 4.60 14.62 -11.66
C ARG A 226 4.75 16.12 -11.49
N ASP A 227 3.79 16.88 -12.02
CA ASP A 227 3.74 18.34 -11.92
C ASP A 227 3.05 18.75 -10.61
N GLN A 228 3.08 20.04 -10.31
CA GLN A 228 2.43 20.60 -9.12
C GLN A 228 1.00 21.05 -9.44
N PRO A 229 0.06 20.97 -8.48
CA PRO A 229 -1.27 21.54 -8.64
C PRO A 229 -1.18 23.05 -8.80
N VAL A 230 -1.86 23.59 -9.81
CA VAL A 230 -1.95 25.02 -10.11
C VAL A 230 -3.14 25.64 -9.37
N GLY A 231 -2.97 26.85 -8.85
CA GLY A 231 -4.02 27.65 -8.21
C GLY A 231 -3.53 29.01 -7.74
#